data_AF-A0A0A9Z7V2-F1
#
_entry.id   AF-A0A0A9Z7V2-F1
#
_cell.length_a   1.000
_cell.length_b   1.000
_cell.length_c   1.000
_cell.angle_alpha   90.00
_cell.angle_beta   90.00
_cell.angle_gamma   90.00
#
_symmetry.space_group_name_H-M   'P 1'
#
loop_
_entity.id
_entity.type
_entity.pdbx_description
1 polymer ?
#
loop_
_entity_poly.entity_id
_entity_poly.type
_entity_poly.pdbx_seq_one_letter_code
_entity_poly.pdbx_strand_id
1 'polypeptide(L)'
;MGTRAVIIDFTIFTPSTNLFLVGKMIFEVLPTGGIKTKSYFTALKLFNYLTPWDLFIMSCQVMFIVFTVYFTFEESQQVWVLGEEYLANWWNILDIIVISLSYITIFFGIWRFTHTLNTVEFELEKMNSIEPANFDTALLYENLFTMSGSFLIFVACLKLFKFTSLYKSVTLIIGAIGEVVTELFMVICMTFILISGFAICALVLFGSHVDGFRNFSTSFYSLISIFAGSLDYYAECKYSHSIGAPIFFAVYIPIAGVMFISVFVALIVYGYHCADVAMQLRPDTPFLSDLMWGFFMEILVFLRMRDTIKKLKMRKMIYQNNQDYDSFVRILKRRGWQGIELQLFLKTNGLERGDPITLEQLSELYNEFCLRNNLFVEVEDHDAIYLQLEKVEKLFEFCDQTIVDIMTKVDLLANHLLQDDSKRRFRFDPNV
;
A
#
# COMPACT_ATOMS: atom_id res chain seq x y z
N MET A 1 37.35 -21.11 -41.02
CA MET A 1 35.94 -21.07 -40.56
C MET A 1 35.76 -22.24 -39.60
N GLY A 2 35.58 -21.98 -38.31
CA GLY A 2 35.31 -23.03 -37.32
C GLY A 2 33.79 -23.22 -37.14
N THR A 3 33.37 -24.44 -36.78
CA THR A 3 31.99 -24.75 -36.41
C THR A 3 31.53 -23.80 -35.31
N ARG A 4 30.42 -23.08 -35.54
CA ARG A 4 29.89 -22.07 -34.58
C ARG A 4 28.82 -22.63 -33.66
N ALA A 5 28.05 -23.60 -34.13
CA ALA A 5 27.05 -24.29 -33.34
C ALA A 5 26.92 -25.73 -33.81
N VAL A 6 26.68 -26.65 -32.87
CA VAL A 6 26.20 -28.00 -33.13
C VAL A 6 24.82 -28.12 -32.50
N ILE A 7 23.82 -28.49 -33.29
CA ILE A 7 22.44 -28.66 -32.85
C ILE A 7 22.10 -30.14 -33.01
N ILE A 8 21.63 -30.75 -31.92
CA ILE A 8 21.13 -32.13 -31.90
C ILE A 8 19.63 -32.06 -31.67
N ASP A 9 18.88 -32.37 -32.72
CA ASP A 9 17.42 -32.42 -32.73
C ASP A 9 16.95 -33.88 -32.80
N PHE A 10 16.06 -34.26 -31.88
CA PHE A 10 15.47 -35.60 -31.87
C PHE A 10 14.04 -35.56 -31.33
N THR A 11 13.22 -36.52 -31.76
CA THR A 11 11.84 -36.67 -31.29
C THR A 11 11.62 -38.10 -30.82
N ILE A 12 11.02 -38.27 -29.64
CA ILE A 12 10.71 -39.57 -29.04
C ILE A 12 9.19 -39.67 -28.85
N PHE A 13 8.56 -40.71 -29.39
CA PHE A 13 7.14 -40.99 -29.13
C PHE A 13 6.98 -42.03 -28.02
N THR A 14 6.13 -41.73 -27.04
CA THR A 14 5.78 -42.67 -25.95
C THR A 14 4.32 -43.14 -26.11
N PRO A 15 4.09 -44.39 -26.55
CA PRO A 15 2.74 -44.89 -26.84
C PRO A 15 1.81 -44.95 -25.62
N SER A 16 2.36 -45.21 -24.42
CA SER A 16 1.55 -45.36 -23.19
C SER A 16 0.88 -44.07 -22.75
N THR A 17 1.51 -42.92 -22.99
CA THR A 17 0.98 -41.59 -22.64
C THR A 17 0.48 -40.80 -23.84
N ASN A 18 0.69 -41.31 -25.07
CA ASN A 18 0.37 -40.62 -26.32
C ASN A 18 1.01 -39.21 -26.41
N LEU A 19 2.28 -39.11 -25.99
CA LEU A 19 3.06 -37.88 -25.99
C LEU A 19 4.30 -38.02 -26.88
N PHE A 20 4.59 -36.95 -27.62
CA PHE A 20 5.82 -36.77 -28.36
C PHE A 20 6.74 -35.85 -27.57
N LEU A 21 7.96 -36.28 -27.28
CA LEU A 21 8.99 -35.46 -26.68
C LEU A 21 9.91 -34.94 -27.78
N VAL A 22 9.90 -33.63 -28.01
CA VAL A 22 10.83 -32.94 -28.92
C VAL A 22 12.00 -32.43 -28.08
N GLY A 23 13.20 -32.96 -28.33
CA GLY A 23 14.44 -32.59 -27.66
C GLY A 23 15.38 -31.84 -28.60
N LYS A 24 15.84 -30.67 -28.18
CA LYS A 24 16.79 -29.83 -28.92
C LYS A 24 17.96 -29.45 -28.01
N MET A 25 19.15 -29.95 -28.32
CA MET A 25 20.39 -29.62 -27.60
C MET A 25 21.30 -28.78 -28.48
N ILE A 26 21.68 -27.60 -28.00
CA ILE A 26 22.47 -26.61 -28.72
C ILE A 26 23.81 -26.44 -28.02
N PHE A 27 24.90 -26.66 -28.75
CA PHE A 27 26.28 -26.45 -28.33
C PHE A 27 26.85 -25.27 -29.13
N GLU A 28 26.86 -24.08 -28.55
CA GLU A 28 27.40 -22.84 -29.15
C GLU A 28 28.91 -22.75 -28.85
N VAL A 29 29.75 -22.67 -29.89
CA VAL A 29 31.20 -22.51 -29.74
C VAL A 29 31.56 -21.02 -29.77
N LEU A 30 32.00 -20.50 -28.63
CA LEU A 30 32.39 -19.10 -28.49
C LEU A 30 33.68 -18.82 -29.27
N PRO A 31 33.87 -17.59 -29.78
CA PRO A 31 35.13 -17.17 -30.40
C PRO A 31 36.36 -17.31 -29.47
N THR A 32 36.16 -17.33 -28.16
CA THR A 32 37.19 -17.54 -27.13
C THR A 32 37.55 -19.01 -26.90
N GLY A 33 36.89 -19.96 -27.59
CA GLY A 33 37.16 -21.39 -27.50
C GLY A 33 36.31 -22.17 -26.50
N GLY A 34 35.49 -21.48 -25.68
CA GLY A 34 34.53 -22.14 -24.78
C GLY A 34 33.29 -22.67 -25.50
N ILE A 35 32.59 -23.65 -24.89
CA ILE A 35 31.33 -24.20 -25.40
C ILE A 35 30.20 -23.83 -24.44
N LYS A 36 29.16 -23.18 -24.95
CA LYS A 36 27.92 -22.88 -24.21
C LYS A 36 26.83 -23.88 -24.60
N THR A 37 26.27 -24.56 -23.61
CA THR A 37 25.24 -25.57 -23.83
C THR A 37 23.86 -25.04 -23.44
N LYS A 38 22.86 -25.27 -24.29
CA LYS A 38 21.45 -25.06 -23.97
C LYS A 38 20.65 -26.29 -24.40
N SER A 39 19.68 -26.70 -23.61
CA SER A 39 18.82 -27.84 -23.91
C SER A 39 17.36 -27.46 -23.74
N TYR A 40 16.52 -27.84 -24.70
CA TYR A 40 15.07 -27.67 -24.68
C TYR A 40 14.41 -29.03 -24.81
N PHE A 41 13.48 -29.33 -23.91
CA PHE A 41 12.69 -30.56 -23.94
C PHE A 41 11.23 -30.17 -23.80
N THR A 42 10.44 -30.40 -24.84
CA THR A 42 9.01 -30.08 -24.81
C THR A 42 8.19 -31.29 -25.20
N ALA A 43 7.19 -31.61 -24.36
CA ALA A 43 6.21 -32.64 -24.65
C ALA A 43 5.05 -32.03 -25.44
N LEU A 44 4.66 -32.69 -26.52
CA LEU A 44 3.60 -32.30 -27.44
C LEU A 44 2.59 -33.45 -27.57
N LYS A 45 1.30 -33.14 -27.48
CA LYS A 45 0.23 -34.09 -27.77
C LYS A 45 -0.33 -33.81 -29.18
N LEU A 46 0.19 -34.54 -30.16
CA LEU A 46 -0.21 -34.38 -31.57
C LEU A 46 -1.58 -35.04 -31.85
N PHE A 47 -1.76 -36.27 -31.36
CA PHE A 47 -3.03 -36.98 -31.52
C PHE A 47 -4.03 -36.54 -30.44
N ASN A 48 -4.91 -35.62 -30.81
CA ASN A 48 -5.98 -35.12 -29.96
C ASN A 48 -7.28 -35.93 -30.17
N TYR A 49 -8.16 -35.94 -29.17
CA TYR A 49 -9.52 -36.50 -29.24
C TYR A 49 -9.64 -38.03 -29.40
N LEU A 50 -8.65 -38.79 -28.94
CA LEU A 50 -8.69 -40.26 -28.95
C LEU A 50 -9.34 -40.84 -27.69
N THR A 51 -9.06 -40.25 -26.54
CA THR A 51 -9.51 -40.78 -25.25
C THR A 51 -10.81 -40.12 -24.80
N PRO A 52 -11.63 -40.78 -23.96
CA PRO A 52 -12.82 -40.15 -23.36
C PRO A 52 -12.52 -38.84 -22.63
N TRP A 53 -11.34 -38.75 -21.99
CA TRP A 53 -10.85 -37.53 -21.37
C TRP A 53 -10.63 -36.39 -22.38
N ASP A 54 -10.18 -36.69 -23.59
CA ASP A 54 -9.99 -35.69 -24.63
C ASP A 54 -11.32 -35.16 -25.19
N LEU A 55 -12.37 -36.00 -25.23
CA LEU A 55 -13.72 -35.57 -25.59
C LEU A 55 -14.34 -34.63 -24.55
N PHE A 56 -14.06 -34.86 -23.26
CA PHE A 56 -14.43 -33.91 -22.22
C PHE A 56 -13.73 -32.56 -22.41
N ILE A 57 -12.43 -32.55 -22.70
CA ILE A 57 -11.67 -31.32 -22.99
C ILE A 57 -12.27 -30.60 -24.20
N MET A 58 -12.62 -31.31 -25.28
CA MET A 58 -13.31 -30.73 -26.43
C MET A 58 -14.62 -30.04 -26.02
N SER A 59 -15.42 -30.69 -25.17
CA SER A 59 -16.67 -30.12 -24.67
C SER A 59 -16.44 -28.81 -23.90
N CYS A 60 -15.40 -28.76 -23.07
CA CYS A 60 -14.98 -27.54 -22.37
C CYS A 60 -14.52 -26.43 -23.33
N GLN A 61 -13.83 -26.77 -24.42
CA GLN A 61 -13.41 -25.78 -25.43
C GLN A 61 -14.61 -25.17 -26.16
N VAL A 62 -15.60 -25.99 -26.53
CA VAL A 62 -16.84 -25.50 -27.16
C VAL A 62 -17.60 -24.59 -26.19
N MET A 63 -17.73 -25.01 -24.93
CA MET A 63 -18.36 -24.20 -23.88
C MET A 63 -17.64 -22.86 -23.66
N PHE A 64 -16.30 -22.85 -23.71
CA PHE A 64 -15.50 -21.63 -23.61
C PHE A 64 -15.76 -20.65 -24.77
N ILE A 65 -15.89 -21.16 -26.01
CA ILE A 65 -16.26 -20.33 -27.17
C ILE A 65 -17.67 -19.75 -26.99
N VAL A 66 -18.63 -20.56 -26.55
CA VAL A 66 -20.01 -20.11 -26.29
C VAL A 66 -20.04 -19.01 -25.23
N PHE A 67 -19.32 -19.17 -24.13
CA PHE A 67 -19.22 -18.13 -23.11
C PHE A 67 -18.55 -16.86 -23.60
N THR A 68 -17.50 -16.99 -24.41
CA THR A 68 -16.84 -15.83 -25.00
C THR A 68 -17.82 -15.02 -25.84
N VAL A 69 -18.61 -15.67 -26.70
CA VAL A 69 -19.63 -14.99 -27.52
C VAL A 69 -20.72 -14.34 -26.65
N TYR A 70 -21.18 -15.04 -25.61
CA TYR A 70 -22.18 -14.51 -24.67
C TYR A 70 -21.68 -13.23 -23.97
N PHE A 71 -20.47 -13.26 -23.39
CA PHE A 71 -19.89 -12.10 -22.73
C PHE A 71 -19.59 -10.97 -23.70
N THR A 72 -19.20 -11.26 -24.94
CA THR A 72 -19.06 -10.23 -25.98
C THR A 72 -20.36 -9.49 -26.22
N PHE A 73 -21.50 -10.19 -26.28
CA PHE A 73 -22.79 -9.54 -26.47
C PHE A 73 -23.18 -8.68 -25.27
N GLU A 74 -23.00 -9.19 -24.04
CA GLU A 74 -23.25 -8.44 -22.81
C GLU A 74 -22.41 -7.15 -22.74
N GLU A 75 -21.10 -7.27 -22.91
CA GLU A 75 -20.18 -6.12 -22.83
C GLU A 75 -20.43 -5.12 -23.96
N SER A 76 -20.74 -5.61 -25.17
CA SER A 76 -21.13 -4.71 -26.26
C SER A 76 -22.33 -3.87 -25.85
N GLN A 77 -23.41 -4.49 -25.33
CA GLN A 77 -24.59 -3.73 -24.89
C GLN A 77 -24.25 -2.69 -23.83
N GLN A 78 -23.39 -3.03 -22.85
CA GLN A 78 -22.96 -2.08 -21.83
C GLN A 78 -22.18 -0.90 -22.42
N VAL A 79 -21.26 -1.16 -23.36
CA VAL A 79 -20.50 -0.12 -24.07
C VAL A 79 -21.43 0.78 -24.89
N TRP A 80 -22.46 0.22 -25.55
CA TRP A 80 -23.45 1.00 -26.31
C TRP A 80 -24.28 1.93 -25.42
N VAL A 81 -24.63 1.50 -24.20
CA VAL A 81 -25.46 2.29 -23.29
C VAL A 81 -24.64 3.36 -22.54
N LEU A 82 -23.45 3.02 -22.04
CA LEU A 82 -22.62 3.92 -21.22
C LEU A 82 -21.66 4.79 -22.04
N GLY A 83 -21.28 4.38 -23.25
CA GLY A 83 -20.39 5.15 -24.12
C GLY A 83 -19.03 5.44 -23.49
N GLU A 84 -18.68 6.73 -23.36
CA GLU A 84 -17.38 7.18 -22.82
C GLU A 84 -17.23 6.94 -21.32
N GLU A 85 -18.33 6.97 -20.55
CA GLU A 85 -18.29 6.70 -19.11
C GLU A 85 -17.84 5.26 -18.81
N TYR A 86 -18.06 4.33 -19.76
CA TYR A 86 -17.61 2.95 -19.64
C TYR A 86 -16.07 2.87 -19.58
N LEU A 87 -15.36 3.67 -20.39
CA LEU A 87 -13.90 3.66 -20.46
C LEU A 87 -13.24 4.39 -19.28
N ALA A 88 -13.99 5.18 -18.51
CA ALA A 88 -13.47 5.80 -17.29
C ALA A 88 -13.27 4.77 -16.16
N ASN A 89 -13.98 3.64 -16.20
CA ASN A 89 -13.89 2.62 -15.15
C ASN A 89 -12.82 1.57 -15.46
N TRP A 90 -11.80 1.48 -14.59
CA TRP A 90 -10.70 0.52 -14.70
C TRP A 90 -11.17 -0.94 -14.82
N TRP A 91 -12.24 -1.32 -14.11
CA TRP A 91 -12.75 -2.68 -14.13
C TRP A 91 -13.37 -3.07 -15.47
N ASN A 92 -14.00 -2.12 -16.14
CA ASN A 92 -14.63 -2.30 -17.44
C ASN A 92 -13.56 -2.44 -18.54
N ILE A 93 -12.45 -1.70 -18.43
CA ILE A 93 -11.27 -1.91 -19.30
C ILE A 93 -10.73 -3.34 -19.13
N LEU A 94 -10.65 -3.85 -17.90
CA LEU A 94 -10.21 -5.22 -17.62
C LEU A 94 -11.15 -6.24 -18.29
N ASP A 95 -12.47 -6.00 -18.26
CA ASP A 95 -13.47 -6.85 -18.92
C ASP A 95 -13.26 -6.89 -20.45
N ILE A 96 -12.98 -5.75 -21.10
CA ILE A 96 -12.58 -5.70 -22.53
C ILE A 96 -11.29 -6.48 -22.78
N ILE A 97 -10.27 -6.34 -21.91
CA ILE A 97 -8.99 -7.02 -22.07
C ILE A 97 -9.18 -8.55 -22.01
N VAL A 98 -10.00 -9.06 -21.09
CA VAL A 98 -10.30 -10.50 -20.98
C VAL A 98 -10.95 -11.03 -22.25
N ILE A 99 -11.94 -10.30 -22.81
CA ILE A 99 -12.59 -10.68 -24.06
C ILE A 99 -11.60 -10.63 -25.24
N SER A 100 -10.74 -9.63 -25.31
CA SER A 100 -9.73 -9.57 -26.37
C SER A 100 -8.75 -10.75 -26.32
N LEU A 101 -8.29 -11.11 -25.11
CA LEU A 101 -7.39 -12.25 -24.89
C LEU A 101 -8.06 -13.60 -25.14
N SER A 102 -9.36 -13.72 -24.88
CA SER A 102 -10.11 -14.95 -25.18
C SER A 102 -10.21 -15.17 -26.69
N TYR A 103 -10.49 -14.13 -27.49
CA TYR A 103 -10.46 -14.22 -28.95
C TYR A 103 -9.06 -14.56 -29.49
N ILE A 104 -8.00 -13.95 -28.94
CA ILE A 104 -6.61 -14.29 -29.31
C ILE A 104 -6.32 -15.77 -29.01
N THR A 105 -6.77 -16.26 -27.85
CA THR A 105 -6.57 -17.67 -27.46
C THR A 105 -7.37 -18.63 -28.35
N ILE A 106 -8.60 -18.27 -28.73
CA ILE A 106 -9.42 -19.04 -29.69
C ILE A 106 -8.73 -19.06 -31.06
N PHE A 107 -8.23 -17.92 -31.53
CA PHE A 107 -7.49 -17.82 -32.80
C PHE A 107 -6.26 -18.74 -32.80
N PHE A 108 -5.40 -18.66 -31.78
CA PHE A 108 -4.25 -19.56 -31.68
C PHE A 108 -4.64 -21.03 -31.49
N GLY A 109 -5.77 -21.31 -30.82
CA GLY A 109 -6.31 -22.66 -30.69
C GLY A 109 -6.72 -23.27 -32.03
N ILE A 110 -7.42 -22.51 -32.87
CA ILE A 110 -7.80 -22.92 -34.24
C ILE A 110 -6.54 -23.08 -35.10
N TRP A 111 -5.61 -22.11 -35.03
CA TRP A 111 -4.37 -22.14 -35.79
C TRP A 111 -3.53 -23.38 -35.46
N ARG A 112 -3.37 -23.65 -34.15
CA ARG A 112 -2.73 -24.86 -33.62
C ARG A 112 -3.41 -26.12 -34.15
N PHE A 113 -4.75 -26.19 -34.11
CA PHE A 113 -5.50 -27.37 -34.55
C PHE A 113 -5.29 -27.65 -36.05
N THR A 114 -5.47 -26.64 -36.91
CA THR A 114 -5.28 -26.78 -38.37
C THR A 114 -3.87 -27.21 -38.72
N HIS A 115 -2.85 -26.60 -38.11
CA HIS A 115 -1.46 -26.98 -38.37
C HIS A 115 -1.09 -28.34 -37.81
N THR A 116 -1.63 -28.73 -36.66
CA THR A 116 -1.40 -30.06 -36.09
C THR A 116 -1.92 -31.15 -37.02
N LEU A 117 -3.14 -30.99 -37.56
CA LEU A 117 -3.71 -31.94 -38.54
C LEU A 117 -2.80 -32.10 -39.76
N ASN A 118 -2.40 -30.98 -40.38
CA ASN A 118 -1.55 -30.99 -41.56
C ASN A 118 -0.15 -31.57 -41.28
N THR A 119 0.42 -31.27 -40.12
CA THR A 119 1.76 -31.76 -39.73
C THR A 119 1.72 -33.25 -39.41
N VAL A 120 0.68 -33.71 -38.73
CA VAL A 120 0.48 -35.14 -38.41
C VAL A 120 0.34 -35.95 -39.69
N GLU A 121 -0.50 -35.52 -40.64
CA GLU A 121 -0.69 -36.24 -41.90
C GLU A 121 0.60 -36.29 -42.73
N PHE A 122 1.31 -35.17 -42.90
CA PHE A 122 2.49 -35.08 -43.75
C PHE A 122 3.76 -35.70 -43.12
N GLU A 123 3.97 -35.51 -41.82
CA GLU A 123 5.20 -35.95 -41.15
C GLU A 123 5.10 -37.40 -40.64
N LEU A 124 3.91 -37.96 -40.38
CA LEU A 124 3.76 -39.40 -40.12
C LEU A 124 4.04 -40.23 -41.37
N GLU A 125 3.69 -39.73 -42.56
CA GLU A 125 4.03 -40.39 -43.82
C GLU A 125 5.56 -40.44 -44.01
N LYS A 126 6.26 -39.38 -43.58
CA LYS A 126 7.73 -39.32 -43.56
C LYS A 126 8.40 -40.08 -42.43
N MET A 127 7.74 -40.37 -41.31
CA MET A 127 8.32 -41.21 -40.25
C MET A 127 8.59 -42.66 -40.71
N ASN A 128 7.92 -43.11 -41.78
CA ASN A 128 8.23 -44.39 -42.44
C ASN A 128 9.40 -44.28 -43.44
N SER A 129 9.96 -43.08 -43.62
CA SER A 129 11.14 -42.78 -44.44
C SER A 129 12.35 -42.45 -43.55
N ILE A 130 13.55 -42.45 -44.12
CA ILE A 130 14.82 -42.22 -43.39
C ILE A 130 14.98 -40.74 -42.97
N GLU A 131 14.10 -39.84 -43.44
CA GLU A 131 14.19 -38.41 -43.15
C GLU A 131 13.63 -38.06 -41.76
N PRO A 132 14.34 -37.24 -40.96
CA PRO A 132 13.87 -36.81 -39.66
C PRO A 132 12.66 -35.86 -39.78
N ALA A 133 11.58 -36.18 -39.07
CA ALA A 133 10.39 -35.33 -39.01
C ALA A 133 10.65 -34.03 -38.25
N ASN A 134 10.19 -32.89 -38.78
CA ASN A 134 10.41 -31.57 -38.17
C ASN A 134 9.16 -31.09 -37.41
N PHE A 135 9.25 -31.05 -36.08
CA PHE A 135 8.18 -30.59 -35.18
C PHE A 135 8.37 -29.17 -34.64
N ASP A 136 9.38 -28.42 -35.10
CA ASP A 136 9.68 -27.08 -34.57
C ASP A 136 8.52 -26.09 -34.82
N THR A 137 7.82 -26.21 -35.96
CA THR A 137 6.65 -25.38 -36.27
C THR A 137 5.45 -25.71 -35.40
N ALA A 138 5.17 -27.01 -35.17
CA ALA A 138 4.11 -27.46 -34.27
C ALA A 138 4.36 -27.00 -32.83
N LEU A 139 5.62 -27.06 -32.39
CA LEU A 139 6.05 -26.58 -31.08
C LEU A 139 5.84 -25.06 -30.91
N LEU A 140 6.13 -24.27 -31.95
CA LEU A 140 5.91 -22.83 -31.93
C LEU A 140 4.42 -22.51 -31.71
N TYR A 141 3.52 -23.17 -32.43
CA TYR A 141 2.07 -22.94 -32.27
C TYR A 141 1.53 -23.42 -30.92
N GLU A 142 2.03 -24.54 -30.39
CA GLU A 142 1.71 -25.00 -29.03
C GLU A 142 2.11 -23.97 -27.97
N ASN A 143 3.33 -23.42 -28.09
CA ASN A 143 3.85 -22.42 -27.17
C ASN A 143 3.03 -21.12 -27.24
N LEU A 144 2.66 -20.65 -28.44
CA LEU A 144 1.82 -19.46 -28.60
C LEU A 144 0.45 -19.64 -27.94
N PHE A 145 -0.19 -20.79 -28.15
CA PHE A 145 -1.47 -21.11 -27.51
C PHE A 145 -1.36 -21.19 -25.98
N THR A 146 -0.30 -21.84 -25.48
CA THR A 146 -0.06 -21.97 -24.04
C THR A 146 0.25 -20.61 -23.39
N MET A 147 1.03 -19.76 -24.06
CA MET A 147 1.32 -18.41 -23.60
C MET A 147 0.05 -17.56 -23.58
N SER A 148 -0.75 -17.54 -24.65
CA SER A 148 -2.00 -16.76 -24.68
C SER A 148 -2.99 -17.22 -23.62
N GLY A 149 -3.15 -18.54 -23.43
CA GLY A 149 -3.99 -19.11 -22.37
C GLY A 149 -3.50 -18.74 -20.96
N SER A 150 -2.19 -18.75 -20.74
CA SER A 150 -1.59 -18.36 -19.45
C SER A 150 -1.85 -16.89 -19.13
N PHE A 151 -1.71 -16.00 -20.13
CA PHE A 151 -2.04 -14.58 -19.97
C PHE A 151 -3.53 -14.37 -19.70
N LEU A 152 -4.41 -15.09 -20.41
CA LEU A 152 -5.85 -15.01 -20.18
C LEU A 152 -6.21 -15.42 -18.74
N ILE A 153 -5.68 -16.54 -18.24
CA ILE A 153 -5.92 -17.01 -16.87
C ILE A 153 -5.39 -15.99 -15.86
N PHE A 154 -4.21 -15.42 -16.09
CA PHE A 154 -3.64 -14.39 -15.22
C PHE A 154 -4.55 -13.17 -15.10
N VAL A 155 -5.04 -12.63 -16.23
CA VAL A 155 -5.97 -11.49 -16.20
C VAL A 155 -7.32 -11.88 -15.61
N ALA A 156 -7.82 -13.09 -15.86
CA ALA A 156 -9.04 -13.60 -15.23
C ALA A 156 -8.88 -13.72 -13.70
N CYS A 157 -7.70 -14.11 -13.20
CA CYS A 157 -7.39 -14.07 -11.78
C CYS A 157 -7.39 -12.62 -11.25
N LEU A 158 -6.89 -11.65 -12.03
CA LEU A 158 -6.98 -10.23 -11.64
C LEU A 158 -8.44 -9.75 -11.52
N LYS A 159 -9.34 -10.23 -12.39
CA LYS A 159 -10.78 -9.95 -12.30
C LYS A 159 -11.39 -10.40 -10.96
N LEU A 160 -10.84 -11.43 -10.31
CA LEU A 160 -11.30 -11.85 -8.97
C LEU A 160 -11.11 -10.77 -7.90
N PHE A 161 -10.15 -9.86 -8.06
CA PHE A 161 -9.99 -8.73 -7.14
C PHE A 161 -11.17 -7.75 -7.17
N LYS A 162 -11.89 -7.64 -8.30
CA LYS A 162 -13.13 -6.84 -8.41
C LYS A 162 -14.14 -7.29 -7.35
N PHE A 163 -14.34 -8.60 -7.21
CA PHE A 163 -15.25 -9.17 -6.21
C PHE A 163 -14.71 -9.08 -4.79
N THR A 164 -13.40 -8.91 -4.62
CA THR A 164 -12.81 -8.72 -3.28
C THR A 164 -13.13 -7.33 -2.71
N SER A 165 -13.42 -6.34 -3.56
CA SER A 165 -13.91 -5.00 -3.15
C SER A 165 -15.29 -5.02 -2.47
N LEU A 166 -15.95 -6.17 -2.42
CA LEU A 166 -17.17 -6.37 -1.66
C LEU A 166 -16.90 -6.37 -0.13
N TYR A 167 -15.66 -6.64 0.30
CA TYR A 167 -15.25 -6.61 1.70
C TYR A 167 -14.71 -5.24 2.12
N LYS A 168 -15.28 -4.67 3.19
CA LYS A 168 -14.92 -3.34 3.72
C LYS A 168 -13.41 -3.15 3.94
N SER A 169 -12.75 -4.12 4.57
CA SER A 169 -11.32 -4.05 4.85
C SER A 169 -10.48 -3.97 3.56
N VAL A 170 -10.89 -4.68 2.52
CA VAL A 170 -10.16 -4.70 1.25
C VAL A 170 -10.42 -3.41 0.46
N THR A 171 -11.63 -2.89 0.49
CA THR A 171 -11.96 -1.58 -0.10
C THR A 171 -11.17 -0.45 0.56
N LEU A 172 -10.89 -0.54 1.87
CA LEU A 172 -9.99 0.39 2.55
C LEU A 172 -8.59 0.34 1.97
N ILE A 173 -8.03 -0.86 1.83
CA ILE A 173 -6.68 -1.04 1.30
C ILE A 173 -6.60 -0.57 -0.16
N ILE A 174 -7.58 -0.92 -0.99
CA ILE A 174 -7.64 -0.48 -2.40
C ILE A 174 -7.80 1.04 -2.48
N GLY A 175 -8.64 1.65 -1.65
CA GLY A 175 -8.79 3.10 -1.58
C GLY A 175 -7.52 3.80 -1.11
N ALA A 176 -6.82 3.23 -0.13
CA ALA A 176 -5.55 3.74 0.39
C ALA A 176 -4.47 3.75 -0.69
N ILE A 177 -4.40 2.67 -1.48
CA ILE A 177 -3.49 2.62 -2.63
C ILE A 177 -3.94 3.62 -3.70
N GLY A 178 -5.25 3.70 -3.97
CA GLY A 178 -5.86 4.60 -4.96
C GLY A 178 -5.49 6.07 -4.76
N GLU A 179 -5.57 6.56 -3.52
CA GLU A 179 -5.23 7.96 -3.19
C GLU A 179 -3.74 8.27 -3.31
N VAL A 180 -2.89 7.23 -3.26
CA VAL A 180 -1.44 7.39 -3.20
C VAL A 180 -0.76 6.82 -4.44
N VAL A 181 -1.50 6.49 -5.50
CA VAL A 181 -0.95 5.93 -6.75
C VAL A 181 0.09 6.87 -7.37
N THR A 182 -0.16 8.18 -7.37
CA THR A 182 0.75 9.18 -7.96
C THR A 182 2.08 9.22 -7.22
N GLU A 183 2.04 9.27 -5.89
CA GLU A 183 3.23 9.26 -5.04
C GLU A 183 3.98 7.92 -5.13
N LEU A 184 3.24 6.80 -5.15
CA LEU A 184 3.81 5.46 -5.30
C LEU A 184 4.55 5.32 -6.63
N PHE A 185 3.98 5.87 -7.71
CA PHE A 185 4.63 5.92 -9.01
C PHE A 185 5.92 6.74 -8.98
N MET A 186 5.95 7.88 -8.27
CA MET A 186 7.16 8.67 -8.09
C MET A 186 8.24 7.91 -7.31
N VAL A 187 7.88 7.20 -6.23
CA VAL A 187 8.81 6.38 -5.44
C VAL A 187 9.39 5.24 -6.27
N ILE A 188 8.56 4.56 -7.08
CA ILE A 188 9.04 3.51 -7.99
C ILE A 188 10.03 4.09 -9.01
N CYS A 189 9.71 5.24 -9.61
CA CYS A 189 10.61 5.91 -10.55
C CYS A 189 11.95 6.29 -9.90
N MET A 190 11.93 6.86 -8.69
CA MET A 190 13.15 7.20 -7.95
C MET A 190 13.98 5.95 -7.63
N THR A 191 13.33 4.87 -7.18
CA THR A 191 13.99 3.59 -6.88
C THR A 191 14.60 2.97 -8.15
N PHE A 192 13.90 3.05 -9.27
CA PHE A 192 14.37 2.57 -10.57
C PHE A 192 15.64 3.30 -11.02
N ILE A 193 15.67 4.63 -10.91
CA ILE A 193 16.85 5.44 -11.25
C ILE A 193 18.03 5.07 -10.33
N LEU A 194 17.79 4.93 -9.03
CA LEU A 194 18.82 4.55 -8.07
C LEU A 194 19.41 3.17 -8.39
N ILE A 195 18.57 2.14 -8.55
CA ILE A 195 19.03 0.79 -8.88
C ILE A 195 19.76 0.78 -10.22
N SER A 196 19.29 1.55 -11.22
CA SER A 196 19.96 1.66 -12.53
C SER A 196 21.36 2.27 -12.40
N GLY A 197 21.54 3.30 -11.56
CA GLY A 197 22.86 3.88 -11.28
C GLY A 197 23.82 2.86 -10.66
N PHE A 198 23.35 2.10 -9.66
CA PHE A 198 24.14 1.01 -9.07
C PHE A 198 24.38 -0.14 -10.05
N ALA A 199 23.45 -0.43 -10.96
CA ALA A 199 23.60 -1.48 -11.98
C ALA A 199 24.71 -1.16 -12.98
N ILE A 200 24.81 0.11 -13.39
CA ILE A 200 25.91 0.58 -14.25
C ILE A 200 27.24 0.51 -13.50
N CYS A 201 27.27 0.95 -12.24
CA CYS A 201 28.47 0.86 -11.41
C CYS A 201 28.94 -0.61 -11.24
N ALA A 202 28.01 -1.53 -10.94
CA ALA A 202 28.30 -2.95 -10.79
C ALA A 202 28.74 -3.60 -12.11
N LEU A 203 28.16 -3.21 -13.24
CA LEU A 203 28.57 -3.65 -14.57
C LEU A 203 30.04 -3.27 -14.84
N VAL A 204 30.43 -2.04 -14.50
CA VAL A 204 31.81 -1.57 -14.70
C VAL A 204 32.79 -2.24 -13.74
N LEU A 205 32.42 -2.46 -12.48
CA LEU A 205 33.30 -3.05 -11.47
C LEU A 205 33.44 -4.58 -11.61
N PHE A 206 32.34 -5.29 -11.83
CA PHE A 206 32.27 -6.75 -11.73
C PHE A 206 31.92 -7.46 -13.04
N GLY A 207 31.51 -6.72 -14.09
CA GLY A 207 30.95 -7.32 -15.31
C GLY A 207 31.92 -8.17 -16.12
N SER A 208 33.23 -8.05 -15.92
CA SER A 208 34.24 -8.90 -16.56
C SER A 208 34.44 -10.26 -15.89
N HIS A 209 34.09 -10.38 -14.60
CA HIS A 209 34.41 -11.56 -13.78
C HIS A 209 33.18 -12.31 -13.26
N VAL A 210 32.02 -11.65 -13.16
CA VAL A 210 30.81 -12.21 -12.56
C VAL A 210 29.68 -12.21 -13.59
N ASP A 211 29.13 -13.39 -13.88
CA ASP A 211 28.09 -13.57 -14.91
C ASP A 211 26.81 -12.77 -14.60
N GLY A 212 26.46 -12.61 -13.32
CA GLY A 212 25.31 -11.80 -12.88
C GLY A 212 25.41 -10.34 -13.35
N PHE A 213 26.62 -9.78 -13.39
CA PHE A 213 26.85 -8.37 -13.72
C PHE A 213 27.30 -8.13 -15.16
N ARG A 214 27.19 -9.13 -16.05
CA ARG A 214 27.74 -9.07 -17.41
C ARG A 214 27.08 -8.04 -18.33
N ASN A 215 25.76 -7.89 -18.25
CA ASN A 215 24.99 -6.94 -19.04
C ASN A 215 24.18 -6.03 -18.11
N PHE A 216 23.75 -4.84 -18.60
CA PHE A 216 22.90 -3.94 -17.81
C PHE A 216 21.63 -4.63 -17.28
N SER A 217 20.93 -5.40 -18.13
CA SER A 217 19.72 -6.11 -17.72
C SER A 217 19.98 -7.18 -16.65
N THR A 218 21.02 -8.01 -16.82
CA THR A 218 21.35 -9.04 -15.82
C THR A 218 21.85 -8.42 -14.52
N SER A 219 22.61 -7.32 -14.60
CA SER A 219 23.08 -6.53 -13.46
C SER A 219 21.90 -5.95 -12.67
N PHE A 220 20.93 -5.38 -13.36
CA PHE A 220 19.71 -4.84 -12.75
C PHE A 220 18.90 -5.93 -12.03
N TYR A 221 18.69 -7.10 -12.67
CA TYR A 221 18.03 -8.24 -12.03
C TYR A 221 18.80 -8.79 -10.83
N SER A 222 20.13 -8.87 -10.94
CA SER A 222 20.99 -9.33 -9.85
C SER A 222 20.89 -8.40 -8.63
N LEU A 223 20.84 -7.08 -8.84
CA LEU A 223 20.65 -6.11 -7.75
C LEU A 223 19.29 -6.23 -7.07
N ILE A 224 18.20 -6.40 -7.84
CA ILE A 224 16.88 -6.66 -7.26
C ILE A 224 16.89 -7.96 -6.43
N SER A 225 17.58 -9.00 -6.91
CA SER A 225 17.73 -10.27 -6.19
C SER A 225 18.52 -10.07 -4.88
N ILE A 226 19.60 -9.28 -4.91
CA ILE A 226 20.37 -8.90 -3.72
C ILE A 226 19.51 -8.14 -2.71
N PHE A 227 18.67 -7.23 -3.18
CA PHE A 227 17.69 -6.54 -2.34
C PHE A 227 16.69 -7.51 -1.69
N ALA A 228 16.23 -8.52 -2.43
CA ALA A 228 15.37 -9.58 -1.90
C ALA A 228 16.07 -10.52 -0.89
N GLY A 229 17.40 -10.42 -0.75
CA GLY A 229 18.20 -11.16 0.23
C GLY A 229 19.05 -12.28 -0.34
N SER A 230 19.16 -12.42 -1.67
CA SER A 230 20.11 -13.38 -2.25
C SER A 230 21.54 -12.80 -2.22
N LEU A 231 22.47 -13.51 -1.57
CA LEU A 231 23.87 -13.08 -1.49
C LEU A 231 24.81 -13.95 -2.34
N ASP A 232 24.26 -14.70 -3.28
CA ASP A 232 24.99 -15.70 -4.07
C ASP A 232 26.19 -15.09 -4.81
N TYR A 233 26.06 -13.84 -5.27
CA TYR A 233 27.11 -13.14 -6.03
C TYR A 233 28.19 -12.48 -5.17
N TYR A 234 27.99 -12.35 -3.84
CA TYR A 234 28.93 -11.64 -2.98
C TYR A 234 30.31 -12.32 -2.94
N ALA A 235 30.32 -13.65 -2.86
CA ALA A 235 31.56 -14.43 -2.79
C ALA A 235 32.41 -14.26 -4.06
N GLU A 236 31.77 -14.33 -5.23
CA GLU A 236 32.43 -14.15 -6.53
C GLU A 236 32.92 -12.71 -6.72
N CYS A 237 32.11 -11.72 -6.32
CA CYS A 237 32.51 -10.32 -6.37
C CYS A 237 33.72 -10.03 -5.46
N LYS A 238 33.74 -10.61 -4.25
CA LYS A 238 34.85 -10.48 -3.30
C LYS A 238 36.13 -11.15 -3.81
N TYR A 239 36.01 -12.26 -4.51
CA TYR A 239 37.15 -12.93 -5.15
C TYR A 239 37.74 -12.05 -6.27
N SER A 240 36.90 -11.41 -7.08
CA SER A 240 37.35 -10.52 -8.16
C SER A 240 37.97 -9.22 -7.64
N HIS A 241 37.28 -8.51 -6.73
CA HIS A 241 37.74 -7.24 -6.17
C HIS A 241 37.59 -7.24 -4.65
N SER A 242 38.68 -7.62 -3.97
CA SER A 242 38.72 -7.80 -2.51
C SER A 242 38.27 -6.57 -1.70
N ILE A 243 38.56 -5.35 -2.19
CA ILE A 243 38.20 -4.08 -1.55
C ILE A 243 36.94 -3.45 -2.15
N GLY A 244 36.79 -3.50 -3.48
CA GLY A 244 35.67 -2.86 -4.17
C GLY A 244 34.32 -3.51 -3.87
N ALA A 245 34.28 -4.84 -3.75
CA ALA A 245 33.04 -5.54 -3.46
C ALA A 245 32.48 -5.23 -2.06
N PRO A 246 33.23 -5.37 -0.94
CA PRO A 246 32.71 -5.02 0.37
C PRO A 246 32.17 -3.58 0.45
N ILE A 247 32.87 -2.61 -0.15
CA ILE A 247 32.44 -1.20 -0.15
C ILE A 247 31.14 -1.04 -0.95
N PHE A 248 31.07 -1.62 -2.16
CA PHE A 248 29.88 -1.53 -3.00
C PHE A 248 28.64 -2.09 -2.29
N PHE A 249 28.73 -3.31 -1.74
CA PHE A 249 27.62 -3.96 -1.05
C PHE A 249 27.27 -3.25 0.28
N ALA A 250 28.27 -2.77 1.02
CA ALA A 250 28.05 -2.00 2.25
C ALA A 250 27.36 -0.66 2.00
N VAL A 251 27.51 -0.06 0.83
CA VAL A 251 26.80 1.17 0.44
C VAL A 251 25.42 0.84 -0.14
N TYR A 252 25.32 -0.14 -1.04
CA TYR A 252 24.08 -0.47 -1.73
C TYR A 252 22.99 -1.02 -0.80
N ILE A 253 23.31 -2.01 0.04
CA ILE A 253 22.33 -2.69 0.89
C ILE A 253 21.60 -1.73 1.83
N PRO A 254 22.28 -0.88 2.63
CA PRO A 254 21.57 0.04 3.52
C PRO A 254 20.81 1.13 2.75
N ILE A 255 21.34 1.65 1.64
CA ILE A 255 20.65 2.67 0.84
C ILE A 255 19.36 2.09 0.24
N ALA A 256 19.45 0.94 -0.43
CA ALA A 256 18.28 0.28 -1.02
C ALA A 256 17.28 -0.17 0.05
N GLY A 257 17.76 -0.74 1.16
CA GLY A 257 16.95 -1.19 2.29
C GLY A 257 16.18 -0.07 2.98
N VAL A 258 16.88 1.00 3.37
CA VAL A 258 16.27 2.16 4.04
C VAL A 258 15.34 2.90 3.10
N MET A 259 15.75 3.17 1.86
CA MET A 259 14.89 3.86 0.90
C MET A 259 13.60 3.08 0.64
N PHE A 260 13.70 1.79 0.36
CA PHE A 260 12.52 1.00 0.02
C PHE A 260 11.58 0.82 1.20
N ILE A 261 12.09 0.36 2.35
CA ILE A 261 11.22 0.03 3.49
C ILE A 261 10.65 1.30 4.12
N SER A 262 11.48 2.32 4.38
CA SER A 262 11.02 3.50 5.11
C SER A 262 10.03 4.34 4.30
N VAL A 263 10.27 4.52 3.00
CA VAL A 263 9.37 5.30 2.14
C VAL A 263 8.08 4.53 1.88
N PHE A 264 8.16 3.23 1.59
CA PHE A 264 6.97 2.43 1.29
C PHE A 264 6.04 2.30 2.50
N VAL A 265 6.59 2.09 3.71
CA VAL A 265 5.79 2.05 4.95
C VAL A 265 5.15 3.41 5.23
N ALA A 266 5.91 4.51 5.13
CA ALA A 266 5.36 5.85 5.33
C ALA A 266 4.20 6.14 4.36
N LEU A 267 4.36 5.72 3.11
CA LEU A 267 3.37 5.89 2.06
C LEU A 267 2.08 5.09 2.32
N ILE A 268 2.22 3.84 2.79
CA ILE A 268 1.06 3.01 3.18
C ILE A 268 0.32 3.63 4.36
N VAL A 269 1.03 4.10 5.39
CA VAL A 269 0.41 4.72 6.57
C VAL A 269 -0.33 6.00 6.16
N TYR A 270 0.29 6.82 5.31
CA TYR A 270 -0.33 8.02 4.76
C TYR A 270 -1.60 7.69 3.96
N GLY A 271 -1.51 6.73 3.03
CA GLY A 271 -2.66 6.31 2.22
C GLY A 271 -3.79 5.72 3.05
N TYR A 272 -3.45 4.92 4.06
CA TYR A 272 -4.44 4.36 4.99
C TYR A 272 -5.20 5.47 5.71
N HIS A 273 -4.49 6.48 6.22
CA HIS A 273 -5.11 7.62 6.91
C HIS A 273 -6.02 8.42 5.96
N CYS A 274 -5.58 8.71 4.74
CA CYS A 274 -6.39 9.40 3.74
C CYS A 274 -7.65 8.61 3.36
N ALA A 275 -7.52 7.29 3.14
CA ALA A 275 -8.64 6.44 2.79
C ALA A 275 -9.65 6.25 3.93
N ASP A 276 -9.19 6.17 5.18
CA ASP A 276 -10.08 6.09 6.34
C ASP A 276 -10.95 7.36 6.45
N VAL A 277 -10.35 8.54 6.29
CA VAL A 277 -11.08 9.82 6.26
C VAL A 277 -12.06 9.87 5.08
N ALA A 278 -11.63 9.48 3.89
CA ALA A 278 -12.50 9.45 2.71
C ALA A 278 -13.67 8.48 2.86
N MET A 279 -13.48 7.37 3.57
CA MET A 279 -14.55 6.40 3.83
C MET A 279 -15.56 6.88 4.86
N GLN A 280 -15.14 7.66 5.86
CA GLN A 280 -16.07 8.28 6.82
C GLN A 280 -16.95 9.35 6.17
N LEU A 281 -16.46 10.02 5.12
CA LEU A 281 -17.24 11.01 4.36
C LEU A 281 -18.18 10.37 3.32
N ARG A 282 -18.00 9.11 2.93
CA ARG A 282 -18.87 8.46 1.94
C ARG A 282 -20.23 8.12 2.57
N PRO A 283 -21.36 8.40 1.89
CA PRO A 283 -22.66 7.94 2.34
C PRO A 283 -22.69 6.40 2.35
N ASP A 284 -23.39 5.82 3.34
CA ASP A 284 -23.46 4.38 3.63
C ASP A 284 -23.82 3.52 2.40
N THR A 285 -22.84 3.17 1.57
CA THR A 285 -23.01 2.12 0.57
C THR A 285 -22.98 0.78 1.31
N PRO A 286 -24.02 -0.07 1.17
CA PRO A 286 -24.06 -1.32 1.89
C PRO A 286 -22.91 -2.23 1.43
N PHE A 287 -21.98 -2.52 2.34
CA PHE A 287 -20.92 -3.49 2.09
C PHE A 287 -21.50 -4.91 2.09
N LEU A 288 -20.77 -5.88 1.54
CA LEU A 288 -21.21 -7.29 1.52
C LEU A 288 -21.51 -7.83 2.91
N SER A 289 -20.82 -7.37 3.95
CA SER A 289 -21.15 -7.72 5.33
C SER A 289 -22.56 -7.27 5.73
N ASP A 290 -22.99 -6.09 5.31
CA ASP A 290 -24.33 -5.57 5.61
C ASP A 290 -25.39 -6.23 4.72
N LEU A 291 -25.03 -6.57 3.48
CA LEU A 291 -25.89 -7.28 2.53
C LEU A 291 -26.12 -8.74 2.97
N MET A 292 -25.05 -9.44 3.36
CA MET A 292 -25.11 -10.78 3.97
C MET A 292 -25.83 -10.76 5.32
N TRP A 293 -25.63 -9.71 6.13
CA TRP A 293 -26.40 -9.54 7.37
C TRP A 293 -27.88 -9.32 7.09
N GLY A 294 -28.22 -8.57 6.03
CA GLY A 294 -29.58 -8.40 5.52
C GLY A 294 -30.20 -9.74 5.13
N PHE A 295 -29.53 -10.51 4.27
CA PHE A 295 -29.98 -11.85 3.87
C PHE A 295 -30.08 -12.80 5.07
N PHE A 296 -29.12 -12.79 5.99
CA PHE A 296 -29.17 -13.59 7.21
C PHE A 296 -30.35 -13.20 8.10
N MET A 297 -30.65 -11.91 8.20
CA MET A 297 -31.82 -11.40 8.92
C MET A 297 -33.12 -11.77 8.22
N GLU A 298 -33.19 -11.71 6.89
CA GLU A 298 -34.36 -12.18 6.12
C GLU A 298 -34.57 -13.68 6.30
N ILE A 299 -33.51 -14.48 6.27
CA ILE A 299 -33.57 -15.92 6.54
C ILE A 299 -34.04 -16.18 7.99
N LEU A 300 -33.56 -15.42 8.97
CA LEU A 300 -34.02 -15.54 10.37
C LEU A 300 -35.49 -15.11 10.55
N VAL A 301 -35.95 -14.11 9.79
CA VAL A 301 -37.35 -13.67 9.75
C VAL A 301 -38.22 -14.75 9.11
N PHE A 302 -37.76 -15.34 8.01
CA PHE A 302 -38.39 -16.49 7.34
C PHE A 302 -38.48 -17.71 8.28
N LEU A 303 -37.44 -17.96 9.07
CA LEU A 303 -37.41 -18.99 10.12
C LEU A 303 -38.16 -18.60 11.42
N ARG A 304 -38.82 -17.43 11.46
CA ARG A 304 -39.66 -16.93 12.57
C ARG A 304 -38.96 -16.77 13.94
N MET A 305 -37.63 -16.70 13.98
CA MET A 305 -36.84 -16.61 15.23
C MET A 305 -36.75 -15.18 15.79
N ARG A 306 -37.87 -14.63 16.27
CA ARG A 306 -37.98 -13.23 16.74
C ARG A 306 -37.05 -12.85 17.90
N ASP A 307 -36.78 -13.76 18.83
CA ASP A 307 -35.93 -13.46 20.00
C ASP A 307 -34.44 -13.37 19.61
N THR A 308 -34.00 -14.21 18.68
CA THR A 308 -32.63 -14.18 18.16
C THR A 308 -32.39 -12.90 17.37
N ILE A 309 -33.35 -12.45 16.56
CA ILE A 309 -33.29 -11.18 15.83
C ILE A 309 -33.18 -9.99 16.79
N LYS A 310 -33.98 -9.96 17.86
CA LYS A 310 -33.89 -8.89 18.88
C LYS A 310 -32.53 -8.88 19.57
N LYS A 311 -32.02 -10.06 19.99
CA LYS A 311 -30.70 -10.16 20.64
C LYS A 311 -29.57 -9.69 19.71
N LEU A 312 -29.62 -10.05 18.43
CA LEU A 312 -28.59 -9.67 17.46
C LEU A 312 -28.66 -8.18 17.09
N LYS A 313 -29.85 -7.60 16.93
CA LYS A 313 -30.01 -6.14 16.74
C LYS A 313 -29.50 -5.36 17.95
N MET A 314 -29.84 -5.79 19.16
CA MET A 314 -29.34 -5.18 20.40
C MET A 314 -27.82 -5.25 20.49
N ARG A 315 -27.20 -6.39 20.13
CA ARG A 315 -25.73 -6.50 20.09
C ARG A 315 -25.09 -5.54 19.08
N LYS A 316 -25.67 -5.36 17.89
CA LYS A 316 -25.17 -4.40 16.89
C LYS A 316 -25.30 -2.96 17.39
N MET A 317 -26.42 -2.60 18.02
CA MET A 317 -26.63 -1.27 18.62
C MET A 317 -25.64 -0.99 19.77
N ILE A 318 -25.43 -1.94 20.68
CA ILE A 318 -24.46 -1.79 21.78
C ILE A 318 -23.03 -1.63 21.24
N TYR A 319 -22.69 -2.34 20.15
CA TYR A 319 -21.38 -2.20 19.52
C TYR A 319 -21.17 -0.80 18.89
N GLN A 320 -22.18 -0.27 18.20
CA GLN A 320 -22.14 1.11 17.68
C GLN A 320 -22.04 2.14 18.81
N ASN A 321 -22.89 2.04 19.83
CA ASN A 321 -22.84 2.95 20.99
C ASN A 321 -21.48 2.93 21.69
N ASN A 322 -20.86 1.75 21.82
CA ASN A 322 -19.50 1.64 22.38
C ASN A 322 -18.46 2.34 21.52
N GLN A 323 -18.59 2.26 20.19
CA GLN A 323 -17.67 2.91 19.26
C GLN A 323 -17.83 4.45 19.31
N ASP A 324 -19.05 4.94 19.40
CA ASP A 324 -19.37 6.36 19.52
C ASP A 324 -18.87 6.92 20.87
N TYR A 325 -19.07 6.18 21.95
CA TYR A 325 -18.52 6.48 23.27
C TYR A 325 -16.99 6.58 23.26
N ASP A 326 -16.30 5.58 22.71
CA ASP A 326 -14.82 5.57 22.63
C ASP A 326 -14.27 6.69 21.72
N SER A 327 -15.07 7.16 20.76
CA SER A 327 -14.75 8.31 19.90
C SER A 327 -14.89 9.62 20.67
N PHE A 328 -15.99 9.78 21.41
CA PHE A 328 -16.24 10.92 22.29
C PHE A 328 -15.16 11.07 23.37
N VAL A 329 -14.80 9.97 24.03
CA VAL A 329 -13.73 9.95 25.05
C VAL A 329 -12.37 10.35 24.44
N ARG A 330 -12.07 9.94 23.19
CA ARG A 330 -10.85 10.36 22.49
C ARG A 330 -10.83 11.87 22.21
N ILE A 331 -11.97 12.47 21.87
CA ILE A 331 -12.09 13.92 21.65
C ILE A 331 -11.81 14.68 22.96
N LEU A 332 -12.41 14.23 24.08
CA LEU A 332 -12.17 14.83 25.39
C LEU A 332 -10.69 14.75 25.81
N LYS A 333 -10.04 13.59 25.61
CA LYS A 333 -8.61 13.42 25.90
C LYS A 333 -7.71 14.32 25.06
N ARG A 334 -8.01 14.53 23.77
CA ARG A 334 -7.25 15.45 22.89
C ARG A 334 -7.33 16.90 23.36
N ARG A 335 -8.39 17.29 24.06
CA ARG A 335 -8.64 18.66 24.54
C ARG A 335 -8.22 18.88 26.00
N GLY A 336 -7.42 17.97 26.58
CA GLY A 336 -6.80 18.15 27.91
C GLY A 336 -7.63 17.63 29.09
N TRP A 337 -8.76 16.95 28.87
CA TRP A 337 -9.46 16.25 29.95
C TRP A 337 -8.72 14.95 30.31
N GLN A 338 -8.18 14.86 31.53
CA GLN A 338 -7.41 13.70 32.00
C GLN A 338 -7.86 13.21 33.39
N GLY A 339 -7.63 11.92 33.67
CA GLY A 339 -7.76 11.35 35.01
C GLY A 339 -9.19 11.33 35.57
N ILE A 340 -9.34 11.86 36.79
CA ILE A 340 -10.56 11.79 37.61
C ILE A 340 -11.66 12.73 37.07
N GLU A 341 -11.28 13.87 36.50
CA GLU A 341 -12.22 14.84 35.91
C GLU A 341 -12.99 14.24 34.74
N LEU A 342 -12.30 13.48 33.88
CA LEU A 342 -12.92 12.77 32.77
C LEU A 342 -13.92 11.73 33.27
N GLN A 343 -13.56 10.97 34.32
CA GLN A 343 -14.45 9.97 34.89
C GLN A 343 -15.66 10.59 35.60
N LEU A 344 -15.47 11.70 36.31
CA LEU A 344 -16.54 12.46 36.93
C LEU A 344 -17.47 13.03 35.87
N PHE A 345 -16.96 13.69 34.85
CA PHE A 345 -17.76 14.26 33.77
C PHE A 345 -18.63 13.21 33.05
N LEU A 346 -18.04 12.05 32.74
CA LEU A 346 -18.77 10.95 32.12
C LEU A 346 -19.86 10.38 33.05
N LYS A 347 -19.58 10.30 34.36
CA LYS A 347 -20.51 9.78 35.36
C LYS A 347 -21.63 10.76 35.70
N THR A 348 -21.33 12.06 35.78
CA THR A 348 -22.32 13.12 36.04
C THR A 348 -23.33 13.22 34.90
N ASN A 349 -22.86 13.06 33.66
CA ASN A 349 -23.71 13.08 32.47
C ASN A 349 -24.33 11.71 32.12
N GLY A 350 -24.18 10.69 32.99
CA GLY A 350 -24.82 9.38 32.83
C GLY A 350 -24.35 8.59 31.61
N LEU A 351 -23.14 8.84 31.10
CA LEU A 351 -22.59 8.18 29.92
C LEU A 351 -21.85 6.90 30.34
N GLU A 352 -22.55 5.77 30.29
CA GLU A 352 -21.96 4.44 30.45
C GLU A 352 -21.68 3.76 29.11
N ARG A 353 -20.76 2.80 29.12
CA ARG A 353 -20.29 2.09 27.93
C ARG A 353 -21.44 1.22 27.37
N GLY A 354 -22.07 1.67 26.29
CA GLY A 354 -23.11 0.93 25.57
C GLY A 354 -24.45 1.66 25.47
N ASP A 355 -24.61 2.79 26.17
CA ASP A 355 -25.81 3.61 26.10
C ASP A 355 -25.80 4.54 24.88
N PRO A 356 -26.98 4.79 24.26
CA PRO A 356 -27.07 5.67 23.10
C PRO A 356 -26.93 7.13 23.54
N ILE A 357 -25.97 7.84 22.94
CA ILE A 357 -25.79 9.27 23.14
C ILE A 357 -26.85 9.99 22.29
N THR A 358 -27.86 10.60 22.91
CA THR A 358 -28.87 11.36 22.15
C THR A 358 -28.34 12.73 21.73
N LEU A 359 -28.87 13.27 20.63
CA LEU A 359 -28.46 14.58 20.10
C LEU A 359 -28.67 15.72 21.11
N GLU A 360 -29.72 15.62 21.94
CA GLU A 360 -29.99 16.56 23.03
C GLU A 360 -28.90 16.50 24.10
N GLN A 361 -28.57 15.31 24.59
CA GLN A 361 -27.48 15.10 25.55
C GLN A 361 -26.13 15.60 25.00
N LEU A 362 -25.87 15.39 23.71
CA LEU A 362 -24.66 15.90 23.05
C LEU A 362 -24.60 17.44 23.03
N SER A 363 -25.74 18.11 22.88
CA SER A 363 -25.82 19.57 22.89
C SER A 363 -25.67 20.16 24.29
N GLU A 364 -26.22 19.50 25.32
CA GLU A 364 -25.97 19.84 26.72
C GLU A 364 -24.50 19.66 27.09
N LEU A 365 -23.90 18.52 26.69
CA LEU A 365 -22.47 18.25 26.85
C LEU A 365 -21.61 19.32 26.17
N TYR A 366 -22.02 19.79 24.98
CA TYR A 366 -21.30 20.84 24.25
C TYR A 366 -21.38 22.20 24.95
N ASN A 367 -22.53 22.53 25.54
CA ASN A 367 -22.70 23.78 26.29
C ASN A 367 -21.88 23.77 27.59
N GLU A 368 -21.89 22.66 28.32
CA GLU A 368 -21.07 22.46 29.52
C GLU A 368 -19.56 22.49 29.19
N PHE A 369 -19.20 21.93 28.03
CA PHE A 369 -17.84 21.99 27.47
C PHE A 369 -17.39 23.43 27.15
N CYS A 370 -18.25 24.26 26.57
CA CYS A 370 -17.96 25.69 26.32
C CYS A 370 -17.85 26.49 27.63
N LEU A 371 -18.69 26.19 28.62
CA LEU A 371 -18.68 26.84 29.93
C LEU A 371 -17.35 26.65 30.66
N ARG A 372 -16.79 25.43 30.69
CA ARG A 372 -15.46 25.16 31.30
C ARG A 372 -14.35 25.96 30.61
N ASN A 373 -14.39 26.04 29.29
CA ASN A 373 -13.36 26.74 28.53
C ASN A 373 -13.38 28.26 28.80
N ASN A 374 -14.57 28.83 28.96
CA ASN A 374 -14.73 30.24 29.34
C ASN A 374 -14.31 30.49 30.79
N LEU A 375 -14.66 29.61 31.72
CA LEU A 375 -14.24 29.70 33.13
C LEU A 375 -12.71 29.60 33.30
N PHE A 376 -12.03 28.79 32.50
CA PHE A 376 -10.57 28.66 32.57
C PHE A 376 -9.86 29.95 32.15
N VAL A 377 -10.37 30.64 31.12
CA VAL A 377 -9.86 31.95 30.67
C VAL A 377 -10.09 33.01 31.75
N GLU A 378 -11.26 32.99 32.39
CA GLU A 378 -11.62 33.97 33.43
C GLU A 378 -10.80 33.82 34.72
N VAL A 379 -10.35 32.61 35.06
CA VAL A 379 -9.44 32.35 36.18
C VAL A 379 -8.02 32.83 35.88
N GLU A 380 -7.52 32.60 34.66
CA GLU A 380 -6.19 33.08 34.24
C GLU A 380 -6.12 34.62 34.23
N ASP A 381 -7.20 35.27 33.80
CA ASP A 381 -7.35 36.73 33.90
C ASP A 381 -7.38 37.21 35.35
N HIS A 382 -8.06 36.49 36.26
CA HIS A 382 -8.06 36.82 37.69
C HIS A 382 -6.68 36.66 38.35
N ASP A 383 -5.93 35.61 38.03
CA ASP A 383 -4.57 35.42 38.54
C ASP A 383 -3.63 36.52 38.04
N ALA A 384 -3.77 36.95 36.78
CA ALA A 384 -3.02 38.06 36.22
C ALA A 384 -3.35 39.39 36.93
N ILE A 385 -4.63 39.62 37.25
CA ILE A 385 -5.08 40.78 38.03
C ILE A 385 -4.52 40.73 39.45
N TYR A 386 -4.53 39.56 40.10
CA TYR A 386 -3.99 39.39 41.46
C TYR A 386 -2.48 39.70 41.52
N LEU A 387 -1.74 39.25 40.50
CA LEU A 387 -0.30 39.51 40.38
C LEU A 387 0.01 40.98 40.08
N GLN A 388 -0.89 41.69 39.38
CA GLN A 388 -0.81 43.14 39.23
C GLN A 388 -1.10 43.87 40.55
N LEU A 389 -2.10 43.40 41.31
CA LEU A 389 -2.43 43.92 42.64
C LEU A 389 -1.25 43.81 43.61
N GLU A 390 -0.58 42.66 43.64
CA GLU A 390 0.61 42.43 44.48
C GLU A 390 1.78 43.36 44.10
N LYS A 391 1.94 43.67 42.81
CA LYS A 391 2.95 44.66 42.35
C LYS A 391 2.61 46.07 42.80
N VAL A 392 1.34 46.45 42.77
CA VAL A 392 0.88 47.77 43.23
C VAL A 392 1.06 47.89 44.73
N GLU A 393 0.78 46.84 45.49
CA GLU A 393 0.98 46.80 46.95
C GLU A 393 2.45 47.00 47.33
N LYS A 394 3.38 46.30 46.66
CA LYS A 394 4.84 46.50 46.84
C LYS A 394 5.30 47.91 46.47
N LEU A 395 4.69 48.53 45.45
CA LEU A 395 4.97 49.92 45.09
C LEU A 395 4.49 50.90 46.17
N PHE A 396 3.35 50.63 46.80
CA PHE A 396 2.86 51.42 47.93
C PHE A 396 3.78 51.31 49.14
N GLU A 397 4.21 50.10 49.51
CA GLU A 397 5.18 49.92 50.61
C GLU A 397 6.49 50.67 50.35
N PHE A 398 6.99 50.66 49.11
CA PHE A 398 8.18 51.40 48.74
C PHE A 398 8.00 52.93 48.83
N CYS A 399 6.84 53.44 48.40
CA CYS A 399 6.48 54.85 48.54
C CYS A 399 6.39 55.27 50.02
N ASP A 400 5.78 54.45 50.87
CA ASP A 400 5.69 54.73 52.31
C ASP A 400 7.07 54.79 52.96
N GLN A 401 7.96 53.84 52.61
CA GLN A 401 9.36 53.87 53.07
C GLN A 401 10.11 55.12 52.60
N THR A 402 9.89 55.57 51.36
CA THR A 402 10.53 56.80 50.86
C THR A 402 9.97 58.06 51.50
N ILE A 403 8.68 58.11 51.83
CA ILE A 403 8.08 59.22 52.57
C ILE A 403 8.69 59.30 53.98
N VAL A 404 8.86 58.17 54.67
CA VAL A 404 9.50 58.14 55.98
C VAL A 404 10.97 58.61 55.89
N ASP A 405 11.72 58.18 54.88
CA ASP A 405 13.11 58.63 54.69
C ASP A 405 13.19 60.14 54.38
N ILE A 406 12.26 60.68 53.59
CA ILE A 406 12.16 62.13 53.35
C ILE A 406 11.82 62.88 54.64
N MET A 407 10.84 62.39 55.44
CA MET A 407 10.47 63.01 56.71
C MET A 407 11.67 63.08 57.68
N THR A 408 12.42 62.00 57.83
CA THR A 408 13.61 62.00 58.69
C THR A 408 14.70 62.96 58.20
N LYS A 409 14.89 63.09 56.88
CA LYS A 409 15.82 64.06 56.29
C LYS A 409 15.36 65.50 56.49
N VAL A 410 14.06 65.77 56.41
CA VAL A 410 13.47 67.08 56.69
C VAL A 410 13.64 67.43 58.17
N ASP A 411 13.40 66.50 59.09
CA ASP A 411 13.62 66.71 60.52
C ASP A 411 15.10 66.97 60.86
N LEU A 412 16.03 66.26 60.21
CA LEU A 412 17.46 66.53 60.34
C LEU A 412 17.86 67.92 59.83
N LEU A 413 17.30 68.34 58.69
CA LEU A 413 17.51 69.69 58.14
C LEU A 413 16.92 70.77 59.04
N ALA A 414 15.72 70.57 59.58
CA ALA A 414 15.10 71.49 60.53
C ALA A 414 15.94 71.64 61.81
N ASN A 415 16.46 70.53 62.34
CA ASN A 415 17.35 70.55 63.49
C ASN A 415 18.68 71.26 63.17
N HIS A 416 19.23 71.09 61.97
CA HIS A 416 20.44 71.80 61.54
C HIS A 416 20.21 73.31 61.40
N LEU A 417 19.06 73.73 60.86
CA LEU A 417 18.68 75.15 60.74
C LEU A 417 18.48 75.80 62.12
N LEU A 418 17.85 75.11 63.07
CA LEU A 418 17.69 75.57 64.44
C LEU A 418 19.05 75.70 65.17
N GLN A 419 19.98 74.79 64.92
CA GLN A 419 21.35 74.91 65.44
C GLN A 419 22.12 76.08 64.81
N ASP A 420 21.97 76.33 63.52
CA ASP A 420 22.60 77.48 62.87
C ASP A 420 22.00 78.82 63.30
N ASP A 421 20.69 78.89 63.56
CA ASP A 421 20.06 80.06 64.16
C ASP A 421 20.51 80.29 65.61
N SER A 422 20.75 79.22 66.37
CA SER A 422 21.36 79.33 67.70
C SER A 422 22.80 79.87 67.63
N LYS A 423 23.61 79.42 66.65
CA LYS A 423 24.96 79.94 66.40
C LYS A 423 24.97 81.37 65.88
N ARG A 424 23.91 81.83 65.19
CA ARG A 424 23.73 83.25 64.80
C ARG A 424 23.34 84.12 65.98
N ARG A 425 22.50 83.64 66.91
CA ARG A 425 22.19 84.37 68.17
C ARG A 425 23.40 84.53 69.08
N PHE A 426 24.33 83.57 69.12
CA PHE A 426 25.60 83.73 69.84
C PHE A 426 26.63 84.64 69.16
N ARG A 427 26.37 85.10 67.93
CA ARG A 427 27.26 86.02 67.20
C ARG A 427 26.81 87.49 67.26
N PHE A 428 25.65 87.77 67.82
CA PHE A 428 25.11 89.12 68.04
C PHE A 428 24.31 89.16 69.35
N ASP A 429 25.01 89.16 70.49
CA ASP A 429 24.78 90.25 71.44
C ASP A 429 26.08 90.54 72.23
N PRO A 430 26.49 91.82 72.30
CA PRO A 430 27.87 92.26 72.49
C PRO A 430 28.10 92.69 73.95
N ASN A 431 29.25 93.28 74.24
CA ASN A 431 29.24 94.41 75.17
C ASN A 431 29.99 95.58 74.53
N VAL A 432 29.50 96.01 73.36
CA VAL A 432 29.75 97.28 72.65
C VAL A 432 28.67 97.45 71.58
#